data_AF-A0A815RSX4-F1
#
_entry.id   AF-A0A815RSX4-F1
#
_cell.length_a   1.000
_cell.length_b   1.000
_cell.length_c   1.000
_cell.angle_alpha   90.00
_cell.angle_beta   90.00
_cell.angle_gamma   90.00
#
_symmetry.space_group_name_H-M   'P 1'
#
loop_
_entity.id
_entity.type
_entity.pdbx_description
1 polymer ?
#
loop_
_entity_poly.entity_id
_entity_poly.type
_entity_poly.pdbx_seq_one_letter_code
_entity_poly.pdbx_strand_id
1 'polypeptide(L)'
;MFPNVTKINLMIERQSPMSSLDFLTSIINVSKLVEVKLESYCFNQDNQNLLVKIISILKQAYSLSSLIVQSRYGKYRLYPFLNRLCSKIPRQTKCLQIPINQLNQIEIIFKRCQNLSVVRFEITRSKFSQQVIDWFNQNTMNSTFRRHNGCDIVWIGKKINHIKDSHKRIKLDENQFDS
;
A
#
# COMPACT_ATOMS: atom_id res chain seq x y z
N MET A 1 7.04 25.95 -14.27
CA MET A 1 7.53 24.58 -13.99
C MET A 1 8.27 24.59 -12.66
N PHE A 2 8.03 23.62 -11.78
CA PHE A 2 8.61 23.52 -10.44
C PHE A 2 9.53 22.27 -10.36
N PRO A 3 10.77 22.36 -10.86
CA PRO A 3 11.62 21.19 -11.09
C PRO A 3 12.23 20.59 -9.82
N ASN A 4 12.07 21.22 -8.65
CA ASN A 4 12.69 20.80 -7.39
C ASN A 4 11.67 20.37 -6.34
N VAL A 5 10.40 20.22 -6.72
CA VAL A 5 9.35 19.71 -5.82
C VAL A 5 9.64 18.24 -5.52
N THR A 6 9.89 17.94 -4.26
CA THR A 6 10.11 16.57 -3.74
C THR A 6 8.95 16.08 -2.90
N LYS A 7 8.06 16.98 -2.48
CA LYS A 7 6.87 16.66 -1.69
C LYS A 7 5.66 17.35 -2.27
N ILE A 8 4.54 16.64 -2.35
CA ILE A 8 3.29 17.21 -2.82
C ILE A 8 2.11 16.72 -2.00
N ASN A 9 1.16 17.62 -1.74
CA ASN A 9 -0.14 17.30 -1.19
C ASN A 9 -1.22 17.60 -2.21
N LEU A 10 -2.01 16.59 -2.56
CA LEU A 10 -3.08 16.68 -3.54
C LEU A 10 -4.42 16.41 -2.86
N MET A 11 -5.30 17.41 -2.90
CA MET A 11 -6.70 17.23 -2.57
C MET A 11 -7.43 16.67 -3.79
N ILE A 12 -8.02 15.49 -3.62
CA ILE A 12 -8.81 14.78 -4.62
C ILE A 12 -10.28 15.03 -4.29
N GLU A 13 -10.87 16.00 -4.97
CA GLU A 13 -12.28 16.31 -4.80
C GLU A 13 -13.17 15.28 -5.48
N ARG A 14 -14.47 15.27 -5.18
CA ARG A 14 -15.41 14.32 -5.78
C ARG A 14 -15.53 14.48 -7.29
N GLN A 15 -15.28 15.68 -7.82
CA GLN A 15 -15.48 16.02 -9.23
C GLN A 15 -14.22 16.62 -9.88
N SER A 16 -13.02 16.31 -9.37
CA SER A 16 -11.80 16.81 -10.01
C SER A 16 -11.68 16.26 -11.44
N PRO A 17 -11.57 17.12 -12.47
CA PRO A 17 -11.49 16.67 -13.85
C PRO A 17 -10.16 15.98 -14.12
N MET A 18 -10.17 15.01 -15.04
CA MET A 18 -8.96 14.26 -15.41
C MET A 18 -7.87 15.17 -16.01
N SER A 19 -8.25 16.27 -16.65
CA SER A 19 -7.33 17.29 -17.18
C SER A 19 -6.43 17.91 -16.10
N SER A 20 -6.84 17.88 -14.83
CA SER A 20 -6.00 18.34 -13.72
C SER A 20 -4.74 17.47 -13.51
N LEU A 21 -4.74 16.21 -13.98
CA LEU A 21 -3.56 15.33 -13.91
C LEU A 21 -2.50 15.67 -14.95
N ASP A 22 -2.95 15.95 -16.18
CA ASP A 22 -2.04 16.33 -17.27
C ASP A 22 -1.38 17.66 -16.93
N PHE A 23 -2.15 18.60 -16.39
CA PHE A 23 -1.61 19.84 -15.86
C PHE A 23 -0.56 19.58 -14.77
N LEU A 24 -0.85 18.73 -13.79
CA LEU A 24 0.09 18.38 -12.72
C LEU A 24 1.43 17.88 -13.30
N THR A 25 1.38 16.90 -14.17
CA THR A 25 2.59 16.32 -14.79
C THR A 25 3.35 17.30 -15.69
N SER A 26 2.68 18.31 -16.24
CA SER A 26 3.32 19.37 -17.03
C SER A 26 4.12 20.37 -16.17
N ILE A 27 3.73 20.55 -14.90
CA ILE A 27 4.35 21.56 -14.02
C ILE A 27 5.32 20.98 -13.01
N ILE A 28 5.25 19.68 -12.67
CA ILE A 28 6.17 19.04 -11.72
C ILE A 28 6.98 17.93 -12.38
N ASN A 29 8.25 17.81 -11.98
CA ASN A 29 9.05 16.65 -12.33
C ASN A 29 8.72 15.49 -11.37
N VAL A 30 7.80 14.61 -11.79
CA VAL A 30 7.33 13.46 -11.00
C VAL A 30 8.48 12.55 -10.53
N SER A 31 9.55 12.41 -11.32
CA SER A 31 10.70 11.55 -10.97
C SER A 31 11.39 11.93 -9.66
N LYS A 32 11.32 13.21 -9.28
CA LYS A 32 11.94 13.76 -8.07
C LYS A 32 11.06 13.68 -6.82
N LEU A 33 9.80 13.25 -6.95
CA LEU A 33 8.91 13.12 -5.81
C LEU A 33 9.42 12.03 -4.86
N VAL A 34 9.58 12.40 -3.59
CA VAL A 34 9.99 11.53 -2.48
C VAL A 34 8.80 11.19 -1.58
N GLU A 35 7.88 12.14 -1.41
CA GLU A 35 6.69 12.01 -0.57
C GLU A 35 5.46 12.55 -1.31
N VAL A 36 4.40 11.76 -1.34
CA VAL A 36 3.12 12.18 -1.93
C VAL A 36 2.01 11.94 -0.93
N LYS A 37 1.22 12.98 -0.71
CA LYS A 37 0.02 12.95 0.11
C LYS A 37 -1.21 13.14 -0.78
N LEU A 38 -2.13 12.20 -0.71
CA LEU A 38 -3.38 12.15 -1.44
C LEU A 38 -4.52 12.21 -0.44
N GLU A 39 -5.16 13.36 -0.35
CA GLU A 39 -6.26 13.61 0.57
C GLU A 39 -7.59 13.63 -0.16
N SER A 40 -8.64 13.13 0.48
CA SER A 40 -10.01 13.40 0.06
C SER A 40 -10.93 13.53 1.26
N TYR A 41 -12.06 14.18 1.08
CA TYR A 41 -13.15 14.08 2.05
C TYR A 41 -13.70 12.65 2.10
N CYS A 42 -13.80 11.98 0.95
CA CYS A 42 -14.31 10.62 0.85
C CYS A 42 -13.88 10.03 -0.50
N PHE A 43 -13.21 8.88 -0.48
CA PHE A 43 -12.96 8.12 -1.70
C PHE A 43 -14.21 7.32 -2.09
N ASN A 44 -15.00 7.87 -3.01
CA ASN A 44 -16.23 7.26 -3.52
C ASN A 44 -16.02 6.72 -4.94
N GLN A 45 -17.10 6.25 -5.57
CA GLN A 45 -17.02 5.70 -6.93
C GLN A 45 -16.57 6.75 -7.97
N ASP A 46 -16.84 8.02 -7.73
CA ASP A 46 -16.55 9.12 -8.66
C ASP A 46 -15.04 9.40 -8.73
N ASN A 47 -14.36 9.41 -7.58
CA ASN A 47 -12.95 9.81 -7.50
C ASN A 47 -11.95 8.66 -7.29
N GLN A 48 -12.41 7.42 -7.04
CA GLN A 48 -11.51 6.26 -6.90
C GLN A 48 -10.66 6.00 -8.17
N ASN A 49 -11.23 6.22 -9.35
CA ASN A 49 -10.52 6.03 -10.61
C ASN A 49 -9.42 7.07 -10.78
N LEU A 50 -9.69 8.31 -10.35
CA LEU A 50 -8.71 9.38 -10.34
C LEU A 50 -7.57 9.06 -9.38
N LEU A 51 -7.88 8.61 -8.15
CA LEU A 51 -6.88 8.17 -7.17
C LEU A 51 -5.96 7.07 -7.75
N VAL A 52 -6.55 6.04 -8.37
CA VAL A 52 -5.78 4.94 -8.98
C VAL A 52 -4.90 5.43 -10.13
N LYS A 53 -5.40 6.37 -10.94
CA LYS A 53 -4.61 6.98 -12.04
C LYS A 53 -3.44 7.80 -11.49
N ILE A 54 -3.66 8.63 -10.47
CA ILE A 54 -2.59 9.39 -9.80
C ILE A 54 -1.50 8.44 -9.34
N ILE A 55 -1.86 7.40 -8.58
CA ILE A 55 -0.88 6.42 -8.08
C ILE A 55 -0.18 5.67 -9.22
N SER A 56 -0.86 5.44 -10.34
CA SER A 56 -0.23 4.83 -11.52
C SER A 56 0.81 5.76 -12.15
N ILE A 57 0.60 7.08 -12.17
CA ILE A 57 1.58 8.06 -12.64
C ILE A 57 2.79 8.09 -11.71
N LEU A 58 2.58 7.95 -10.40
CA LEU A 58 3.66 7.90 -9.40
C LEU A 58 4.63 6.73 -9.60
N LYS A 59 4.35 5.76 -10.48
CA LYS A 59 5.34 4.74 -10.88
C LYS A 59 6.58 5.36 -11.52
N GLN A 60 6.45 6.55 -12.10
CA GLN A 60 7.56 7.32 -12.67
C GLN A 60 8.39 8.03 -11.60
N ALA A 61 7.92 8.09 -10.35
CA ALA A 61 8.62 8.71 -9.22
C ALA A 61 9.63 7.73 -8.60
N TYR A 62 10.78 7.52 -9.24
CA TYR A 62 11.80 6.54 -8.80
C TYR A 62 12.30 6.79 -7.36
N SER A 63 12.24 8.05 -6.89
CA SER A 63 12.63 8.42 -5.53
C SER A 63 11.49 8.33 -4.49
N LEU A 64 10.27 7.94 -4.90
CA LEU A 64 9.12 7.91 -4.01
C LEU A 64 9.31 6.87 -2.91
N SER A 65 9.47 7.35 -1.68
CA SER A 65 9.66 6.51 -0.50
C SER A 65 8.45 6.52 0.43
N SER A 66 7.62 7.57 0.38
CA SER A 66 6.44 7.71 1.24
C SER A 66 5.19 8.07 0.45
N LEU A 67 4.14 7.28 0.62
CA LEU A 67 2.81 7.54 0.09
C LEU A 67 1.81 7.62 1.25
N ILE A 68 1.07 8.72 1.31
CA ILE A 68 0.05 8.97 2.32
C ILE A 68 -1.29 9.07 1.61
N VAL A 69 -2.20 8.15 1.89
CA VAL A 69 -3.60 8.22 1.45
C VAL A 69 -4.43 8.55 2.68
N GLN A 70 -5.19 9.64 2.64
CA GLN A 70 -6.02 10.10 3.74
C GLN A 70 -7.45 10.35 3.28
N SER A 71 -8.40 9.93 4.11
CA SER A 71 -9.82 10.15 3.89
C SER A 71 -10.44 10.70 5.17
N ARG A 72 -10.99 11.91 5.13
CA ARG A 72 -11.62 12.54 6.31
C ARG A 72 -12.86 11.76 6.76
N TYR A 73 -13.61 11.21 5.81
CA TYR A 73 -14.82 10.41 6.03
C TYR A 73 -14.79 9.13 5.18
N GLY A 74 -15.71 8.19 5.45
CA GLY A 74 -15.97 7.06 4.54
C GLY A 74 -14.80 6.09 4.35
N LYS A 75 -13.96 5.88 5.38
CA LYS A 75 -12.76 5.02 5.34
C LYS A 75 -13.03 3.62 4.76
N TYR A 76 -14.21 3.05 5.07
CA TYR A 76 -14.67 1.76 4.56
C TYR A 76 -14.81 1.70 3.03
N ARG A 77 -14.96 2.83 2.34
CA ARG A 77 -15.15 2.88 0.89
C ARG A 77 -13.88 2.59 0.09
N LEU A 78 -12.70 2.64 0.72
CA LEU A 78 -11.45 2.21 0.10
C LEU A 78 -11.37 0.69 -0.13
N TYR A 79 -12.10 -0.10 0.67
CA TYR A 79 -11.96 -1.55 0.67
C TYR A 79 -12.24 -2.21 -0.69
N PRO A 80 -13.37 -1.93 -1.38
CA PRO A 80 -13.71 -2.61 -2.62
C PRO A 80 -12.66 -2.48 -3.73
N PHE A 81 -11.82 -1.44 -3.68
CA PHE A 81 -10.79 -1.20 -4.70
C PHE A 81 -9.36 -1.26 -4.15
N LEU A 82 -9.17 -1.67 -2.89
CA LEU A 82 -7.87 -1.72 -2.24
C LEU A 82 -6.85 -2.56 -3.02
N ASN A 83 -7.25 -3.74 -3.50
CA ASN A 83 -6.36 -4.60 -4.28
C ASN A 83 -5.89 -3.90 -5.59
N ARG A 84 -6.80 -3.18 -6.26
CA ARG A 84 -6.46 -2.39 -7.46
C ARG A 84 -5.52 -1.24 -7.10
N LEU A 85 -5.80 -0.52 -6.01
CA LEU A 85 -4.96 0.56 -5.49
C LEU A 85 -3.53 0.07 -5.20
N CYS A 86 -3.40 -0.96 -4.35
CA CYS A 86 -2.12 -1.51 -3.94
C CYS A 86 -1.34 -2.11 -5.12
N SER A 87 -2.00 -2.63 -6.15
CA SER A 87 -1.32 -3.11 -7.37
C SER A 87 -0.61 -2.01 -8.17
N LYS A 88 -0.98 -0.75 -7.94
CA LYS A 88 -0.40 0.42 -8.61
C LYS A 88 0.64 1.15 -7.77
N ILE A 89 0.71 0.90 -6.46
CA ILE A 89 1.69 1.52 -5.57
C ILE A 89 3.12 1.22 -6.10
N PRO A 90 3.98 2.25 -6.26
CA PRO A 90 5.33 2.05 -6.76
C PRO A 90 6.15 1.14 -5.85
N ARG A 91 6.93 0.23 -6.44
CA ARG A 91 7.67 -0.81 -5.69
C ARG A 91 8.69 -0.23 -4.71
N GLN A 92 9.24 0.94 -4.99
CA GLN A 92 10.20 1.65 -4.15
C GLN A 92 9.59 2.26 -2.88
N THR A 93 8.25 2.30 -2.77
CA THR A 93 7.57 2.84 -1.59
C THR A 93 7.92 2.03 -0.36
N LYS A 94 8.55 2.68 0.63
CA LYS A 94 8.93 2.08 1.92
C LYS A 94 7.94 2.42 3.03
N CYS A 95 7.25 3.55 2.91
CA CYS A 95 6.30 4.03 3.90
C CYS A 95 4.93 4.23 3.27
N LEU A 96 3.90 3.57 3.83
CA LEU A 96 2.52 3.74 3.42
C LEU A 96 1.67 4.17 4.61
N GLN A 97 0.91 5.25 4.45
CA GLN A 97 -0.18 5.60 5.35
C GLN A 97 -1.51 5.43 4.64
N ILE A 98 -2.47 4.74 5.25
CA ILE A 98 -3.76 4.43 4.63
C ILE A 98 -4.84 4.22 5.71
N PRO A 99 -6.10 4.66 5.50
CA PRO A 99 -7.14 4.60 6.52
C PRO A 99 -7.85 3.24 6.50
N ILE A 100 -7.10 2.18 6.81
CA ILE A 100 -7.52 0.77 6.80
C ILE A 100 -7.08 0.12 8.10
N ASN A 101 -7.85 -0.81 8.65
CA ASN A 101 -7.47 -1.50 9.89
C ASN A 101 -8.00 -2.92 10.05
N GLN A 102 -8.66 -3.46 9.03
CA GLN A 102 -9.16 -4.83 9.06
C GLN A 102 -8.08 -5.80 8.57
N LEU A 103 -7.98 -6.97 9.19
CA LEU A 103 -6.92 -7.95 8.91
C LEU A 103 -6.86 -8.37 7.43
N ASN A 104 -7.99 -8.73 6.83
CA ASN A 104 -8.10 -9.07 5.41
C ASN A 104 -7.57 -7.95 4.47
N GLN A 105 -7.74 -6.68 4.86
CA GLN A 105 -7.24 -5.54 4.10
C GLN A 105 -5.73 -5.39 4.25
N ILE A 106 -5.21 -5.62 5.46
CA ILE A 106 -3.77 -5.62 5.75
C ILE A 106 -3.07 -6.70 4.93
N GLU A 107 -3.62 -7.90 4.87
CA GLU A 107 -3.07 -8.99 4.04
C GLU A 107 -2.92 -8.59 2.56
N ILE A 108 -3.93 -7.90 1.99
CA ILE A 108 -3.87 -7.38 0.62
C ILE A 108 -2.71 -6.40 0.45
N ILE A 109 -2.54 -5.47 1.38
CA ILE A 109 -1.45 -4.48 1.36
C ILE A 109 -0.10 -5.21 1.36
N PHE A 110 0.09 -6.19 2.25
CA PHE A 110 1.37 -6.89 2.40
C PHE A 110 1.69 -7.82 1.23
N LYS A 111 0.67 -8.40 0.60
CA LYS A 111 0.81 -9.21 -0.62
C LYS A 111 1.25 -8.37 -1.81
N ARG A 112 0.74 -7.14 -1.93
CA ARG A 112 0.97 -6.27 -3.10
C ARG A 112 2.14 -5.31 -2.94
N CYS A 113 2.40 -4.84 -1.72
CA CYS A 113 3.39 -3.81 -1.41
C CYS A 113 4.55 -4.45 -0.64
N GLN A 114 5.42 -5.15 -1.37
CA GLN A 114 6.40 -6.05 -0.76
C GLN A 114 7.53 -5.34 -0.02
N ASN A 115 7.88 -4.11 -0.42
CA ASN A 115 9.03 -3.36 0.09
C ASN A 115 8.71 -2.37 1.20
N LEU A 116 7.49 -2.45 1.76
CA LEU A 116 7.12 -1.60 2.89
C LEU A 116 7.97 -1.94 4.11
N SER A 117 8.55 -0.90 4.72
CA SER A 117 9.26 -0.94 6.00
C SER A 117 8.43 -0.29 7.11
N VAL A 118 7.51 0.61 6.77
CA VAL A 118 6.63 1.27 7.74
C VAL A 118 5.22 1.36 7.17
N VAL A 119 4.22 0.97 7.96
CA VAL A 119 2.81 1.19 7.63
C VAL A 119 2.13 1.92 8.76
N ARG A 120 1.37 2.97 8.41
CA ARG A 120 0.56 3.75 9.33
C ARG A 120 -0.91 3.55 8.97
N PHE A 121 -1.65 3.01 9.91
CA PHE A 121 -3.08 2.77 9.75
C PHE A 121 -3.84 3.88 10.48
N GLU A 122 -4.60 4.67 9.74
CA GLU A 122 -5.31 5.81 10.33
C GLU A 122 -6.60 5.36 11.02
N ILE A 123 -6.53 5.12 12.33
CA ILE A 123 -7.61 4.56 13.14
C ILE A 123 -8.09 5.60 14.14
N THR A 124 -9.24 6.19 13.84
CA THR A 124 -9.77 7.33 14.58
C THR A 124 -10.15 7.02 16.02
N ARG A 125 -10.40 5.75 16.40
CA ARG A 125 -10.94 5.41 17.74
C ARG A 125 -10.43 4.12 18.39
N SER A 126 -9.99 3.11 17.65
CA SER A 126 -9.53 1.83 18.23
C SER A 126 -8.03 1.61 18.09
N LYS A 127 -7.47 0.74 18.93
CA LYS A 127 -6.16 0.11 18.73
C LYS A 127 -6.30 -1.03 17.72
N PHE A 128 -5.18 -1.54 17.21
CA PHE A 128 -5.16 -2.83 16.53
C PHE A 128 -5.91 -3.89 17.33
N SER A 129 -6.72 -4.69 16.63
CA SER A 129 -7.23 -5.91 17.22
C SER A 129 -6.07 -6.87 17.49
N GLN A 130 -6.22 -7.71 18.51
CA GLN A 130 -5.23 -8.74 18.83
C GLN A 130 -4.91 -9.61 17.61
N GLN A 131 -5.93 -9.95 16.81
CA GLN A 131 -5.78 -10.69 15.56
C GLN A 131 -4.79 -10.05 14.57
N VAL A 132 -4.77 -8.71 14.46
CA VAL A 132 -3.81 -8.04 13.59
C VAL A 132 -2.39 -8.14 14.15
N ILE A 133 -2.23 -7.95 15.46
CA ILE A 133 -0.93 -8.08 16.13
C ILE A 133 -0.39 -9.50 15.98
N ASP A 134 -1.23 -10.51 16.24
CA ASP A 134 -0.87 -11.93 16.11
C ASP A 134 -0.46 -12.27 14.68
N TRP A 135 -1.21 -11.79 13.68
CA TRP A 135 -0.85 -11.99 12.28
C TRP A 135 0.53 -11.42 11.96
N PHE A 136 0.84 -10.21 12.42
CA PHE A 136 2.17 -9.63 12.23
C PHE A 136 3.26 -10.46 12.90
N ASN A 137 3.05 -10.91 14.13
CA ASN A 137 4.02 -11.74 14.86
C ASN A 137 4.25 -13.10 14.16
N GLN A 138 3.24 -13.65 13.49
CA GLN A 138 3.34 -14.90 12.73
C GLN A 138 4.00 -14.72 11.35
N ASN A 139 3.90 -13.54 10.74
CA ASN A 139 4.34 -13.28 9.36
C ASN A 139 5.64 -12.46 9.26
N THR A 140 6.10 -11.88 10.37
CA THR A 140 7.29 -11.02 10.41
C THR A 140 8.10 -11.23 11.68
N MET A 141 9.42 -11.12 11.58
CA MET A 141 10.34 -11.15 12.71
C MET A 141 10.70 -9.74 13.14
N ASN A 142 10.58 -9.44 14.43
CA ASN A 142 10.98 -8.16 15.04
C ASN A 142 10.18 -6.94 14.54
N SER A 143 8.92 -7.12 14.14
CA SER A 143 8.05 -5.97 13.91
C SER A 143 7.75 -5.24 15.21
N THR A 144 7.69 -3.91 15.16
CA THR A 144 7.36 -3.08 16.33
C THR A 144 6.11 -2.26 16.08
N PHE A 145 5.33 -2.05 17.14
CA PHE A 145 4.03 -1.40 17.09
C PHE A 145 4.04 -0.16 17.98
N ARG A 146 3.55 0.97 17.47
CA ARG A 146 3.37 2.19 18.27
C ARG A 146 2.09 2.89 17.87
N ARG A 147 1.35 3.40 18.85
CA ARG A 147 0.25 4.33 18.61
C ARG A 147 0.76 5.77 18.67
N HIS A 148 0.41 6.58 17.69
CA HIS A 148 0.75 8.01 17.65
C HIS A 148 -0.26 8.78 16.79
N ASN A 149 -0.78 9.89 17.31
CA ASN A 149 -1.69 10.81 16.61
C ASN A 149 -2.85 10.13 15.85
N GLY A 150 -3.58 9.24 16.53
CA GLY A 150 -4.72 8.53 15.92
C GLY A 150 -4.32 7.55 14.80
N CYS A 151 -3.04 7.19 14.71
CA CYS A 151 -2.53 6.15 13.84
C CYS A 151 -1.90 5.03 14.65
N ASP A 152 -2.14 3.80 14.23
CA ASP A 152 -1.32 2.67 14.65
C ASP A 152 -0.22 2.49 13.61
N ILE A 153 1.03 2.52 14.07
CA ILE A 153 2.24 2.47 13.27
C ILE A 153 2.88 1.11 13.48
N VAL A 154 3.24 0.46 12.37
CA VAL A 154 4.03 -0.78 12.35
C VAL A 154 5.33 -0.52 11.62
N TRP A 155 6.46 -0.70 12.30
CA TRP A 155 7.74 -0.90 11.61
C TRP A 155 7.85 -2.38 11.29
N ILE A 156 7.84 -2.68 10.00
CA ILE A 156 7.83 -4.03 9.49
C ILE A 156 9.25 -4.59 9.61
N GLY A 157 9.38 -5.63 10.42
CA GLY A 157 10.61 -6.40 10.53
C GLY A 157 10.83 -7.31 9.32
N LYS A 158 11.70 -8.31 9.45
CA LYS A 158 12.00 -9.22 8.35
C LYS A 158 10.79 -10.11 8.07
N LYS A 159 10.27 -10.13 6.85
CA LYS A 159 9.18 -11.05 6.46
C LYS A 159 9.64 -12.49 6.60
N ILE A 160 8.80 -13.31 7.21
CA ILE A 160 9.02 -14.75 7.31
C ILE A 160 8.65 -15.34 5.95
N ASN A 161 9.64 -15.86 5.23
CA ASN A 161 9.38 -16.63 4.03
C ASN A 161 8.87 -17.99 4.50
N HIS A 162 7.57 -18.22 4.41
CA HIS A 162 7.05 -19.58 4.44
C HIS A 162 7.55 -20.28 3.18
N ILE A 163 8.65 -21.03 3.32
CA ILE A 163 9.08 -21.99 2.32
C ILE A 163 7.87 -22.88 2.10
N LYS A 164 7.29 -22.85 0.90
CA LYS A 164 6.32 -23.86 0.50
C LYS A 164 7.11 -25.16 0.37
N ASP A 165 7.16 -25.92 1.45
CA ASP A 165 7.78 -27.23 1.43
C ASP A 165 7.02 -28.15 0.48
N SER A 166 7.82 -28.89 -0.29
CA SER A 166 7.53 -30.18 -0.92
C SER A 166 6.47 -30.24 -2.03
N HIS A 167 6.93 -30.05 -3.27
CA HIS A 167 6.67 -31.06 -4.30
C HIS A 167 8.01 -31.75 -4.60
N LYS A 168 8.47 -32.59 -3.65
CA LYS A 168 9.40 -33.66 -4.01
C LYS A 168 8.61 -34.57 -4.95
N ARG A 169 8.89 -34.47 -6.25
CA ARG A 169 8.52 -35.47 -7.24
C ARG A 169 9.02 -36.82 -6.68
N ILE A 170 8.10 -37.68 -6.30
CA ILE A 170 8.38 -39.10 -6.17
C ILE A 170 8.78 -39.54 -7.58
N LYS A 171 10.06 -39.84 -7.78
CA LYS A 171 10.46 -40.70 -8.90
C LYS A 171 9.87 -42.06 -8.58
N LEU A 172 8.87 -42.47 -9.36
CA LEU A 172 8.55 -43.88 -9.48
C LEU A 172 9.70 -44.47 -10.29
N ASP A 173 10.51 -45.31 -9.66
CA ASP A 173 11.47 -46.15 -10.36
C ASP A 173 10.67 -47.16 -11.18
N GLU A 174 10.67 -46.98 -12.50
CA GLU A 174 10.46 -48.04 -13.48
C GLU A 174 11.62 -49.03 -13.30
N ASN A 175 11.34 -50.24 -12.82
CA ASN A 175 12.09 -51.48 -13.12
C ASN A 175 11.54 -52.66 -12.30
N GLN A 176 10.35 -53.16 -12.62
CA GLN A 176 9.97 -54.56 -12.37
C GLN A 176 8.82 -54.94 -13.31
N PHE A 177 9.13 -55.44 -14.51
CA PHE A 177 8.36 -56.46 -15.24
C PHE A 177 9.22 -56.93 -16.41
N ASP A 178 10.10 -57.90 -16.13
CA ASP A 178 10.63 -58.84 -17.10
C ASP A 178 10.86 -60.16 -16.36
N SER A 179 9.91 -61.09 -16.49
CA SER A 179 10.04 -62.55 -16.34
C SER A 179 8.77 -63.22 -16.83
#